data_AF-A0A519Z3S6-F1
#
_entry.id   AF-A0A519Z3S6-F1
#
_cell.length_a   1.000
_cell.length_b   1.000
_cell.length_c   1.000
_cell.angle_alpha   90.00
_cell.angle_beta   90.00
_cell.angle_gamma   90.00
#
_symmetry.space_group_name_H-M   'P 1'
#
loop_
_entity.id
_entity.type
_entity.pdbx_description
1 polymer ?
#
loop_
_entity_poly.entity_id
_entity_poly.type
_entity_poly.pdbx_seq_one_letter_code
_entity_poly.pdbx_strand_id
1 'polypeptide(L)'
;MKRFLFSLLTSLSAVLAQAQVPLTADAAYDYLQNERARMLATVGRGDHPPLDSLQKGIGILQKALGYYQRPEVTALAETSRSLYARQSDILFDLAQLQGMADQPAAAAATLRQLLVPAFAGVYSQGIRTEPSLAAARQDPALKPLLERMQSVDNVFNSKALATPYQPNLSAAEKVAGLSKLWEEAKYNFAYFDHLPGFDWDKLYLDYLPRVQATTSTLAYFRLLQTFYAQLHDGHTGVWAKAGPLADSIYGGPPLRAHLVEGRVLLRDVRYDSLRRTGLVPGLEIVQIDGEPAVAYADRAVRPYQSGSTPQNVDVQTYTYGLLG
;
A
#
# COMPACT_ATOMS: atom_id res chain seq x y z
N MET A 1 -70.08 -47.48 41.51
CA MET A 1 -70.08 -46.50 40.40
C MET A 1 -68.64 -46.13 40.07
N LYS A 2 -68.26 -46.29 38.80
CA LYS A 2 -66.96 -45.97 38.19
C LYS A 2 -66.63 -44.47 38.30
N ARG A 3 -65.33 -44.10 38.35
CA ARG A 3 -64.69 -42.92 37.69
C ARG A 3 -63.20 -42.82 38.12
N PHE A 4 -62.31 -43.41 37.35
CA PHE A 4 -61.44 -42.77 36.32
C PHE A 4 -60.31 -41.91 36.92
N LEU A 5 -59.12 -42.52 37.05
CA LEU A 5 -57.84 -41.82 37.15
C LEU A 5 -57.55 -41.14 35.80
N PHE A 6 -57.32 -39.83 35.81
CA PHE A 6 -56.76 -39.10 34.68
C PHE A 6 -55.24 -39.02 34.85
N SER A 7 -54.49 -39.76 34.04
CA SER A 7 -53.06 -39.55 33.86
C SER A 7 -52.85 -38.37 32.93
N LEU A 8 -52.29 -37.27 33.45
CA LEU A 8 -51.91 -36.11 32.67
C LEU A 8 -50.53 -36.39 32.03
N LEU A 9 -50.50 -36.71 30.73
CA LEU A 9 -49.26 -36.72 29.95
C LEU A 9 -48.78 -35.27 29.75
N THR A 10 -47.69 -34.89 30.40
CA THR A 10 -46.94 -33.68 30.06
C THR A 10 -46.07 -33.97 28.83
N SER A 11 -46.52 -33.52 27.66
CA SER A 11 -45.69 -33.47 26.45
C SER A 11 -44.64 -32.36 26.61
N LEU A 12 -43.39 -32.74 26.87
CA LEU A 12 -42.25 -31.84 26.90
C LEU A 12 -41.83 -31.55 25.46
N SER A 13 -42.32 -30.45 24.88
CA SER A 13 -41.85 -29.97 23.58
C SER A 13 -40.44 -29.41 23.72
N ALA A 14 -39.43 -30.19 23.34
CA ALA A 14 -38.07 -29.71 23.21
C ALA A 14 -38.00 -28.74 22.01
N VAL A 15 -38.03 -27.43 22.28
CA VAL A 15 -37.65 -26.42 21.29
C VAL A 15 -36.14 -26.54 21.12
N LEU A 16 -35.71 -27.14 20.01
CA LEU A 16 -34.33 -27.06 19.55
C LEU A 16 -34.04 -25.58 19.21
N ALA A 17 -33.42 -24.86 20.14
CA ALA A 17 -32.83 -23.56 19.85
C ALA A 17 -31.74 -23.77 18.80
N GLN A 18 -32.00 -23.37 17.55
CA GLN A 18 -30.95 -23.26 16.56
C GLN A 18 -29.97 -22.18 17.05
N ALA A 19 -28.76 -22.58 17.43
CA ALA A 19 -27.70 -21.65 17.76
C ALA A 19 -27.40 -20.82 16.51
N GLN A 20 -27.81 -19.55 16.52
CA GLN A 20 -27.51 -18.61 15.47
C GLN A 20 -26.00 -18.40 15.45
N VAL A 21 -25.35 -18.68 14.32
CA VAL A 21 -23.90 -18.50 14.18
C VAL A 21 -23.58 -17.04 14.53
N PRO A 22 -22.67 -16.78 15.49
CA PRO A 22 -22.36 -15.42 15.90
C PRO A 22 -21.76 -14.66 14.72
N LEU A 23 -22.19 -13.41 14.55
CA LEU A 23 -21.65 -12.53 13.53
C LEU A 23 -20.15 -12.31 13.78
N THR A 24 -19.33 -12.50 12.75
CA THR A 24 -17.89 -12.25 12.80
C THR A 24 -17.53 -10.95 12.08
N ALA A 25 -16.37 -10.38 12.43
CA ALA A 25 -15.86 -9.19 11.77
C ALA A 25 -15.62 -9.41 10.27
N ASP A 26 -15.14 -10.60 9.88
CA ASP A 26 -14.94 -10.97 8.48
C ASP A 26 -16.27 -11.08 7.72
N ALA A 27 -17.30 -11.68 8.31
CA ALA A 27 -18.62 -11.75 7.68
C ALA A 27 -19.24 -10.34 7.50
N ALA A 28 -19.06 -9.46 8.49
CA ALA A 28 -19.49 -8.07 8.37
C ALA A 28 -18.67 -7.30 7.31
N TYR A 29 -17.37 -7.55 7.22
CA TYR A 29 -16.51 -6.98 6.20
C TYR A 29 -16.94 -7.42 4.80
N ASP A 30 -17.15 -8.71 4.61
CA ASP A 30 -17.56 -9.30 3.33
C ASP A 30 -18.92 -8.77 2.89
N TYR A 31 -19.86 -8.59 3.82
CA TYR A 31 -21.11 -7.91 3.53
C TYR A 31 -20.86 -6.51 2.97
N LEU A 32 -20.10 -5.67 3.67
CA LEU A 32 -19.81 -4.30 3.21
C LEU A 32 -19.05 -4.28 1.88
N GLN A 33 -18.10 -5.19 1.68
CA GLN A 33 -17.37 -5.36 0.43
C GLN A 33 -18.31 -5.70 -0.73
N ASN A 34 -19.28 -6.59 -0.52
CA ASN A 34 -20.27 -6.97 -1.52
C ASN A 34 -21.24 -5.82 -1.83
N GLU A 35 -21.65 -5.04 -0.84
CA GLU A 35 -22.47 -3.84 -1.05
C GLU A 35 -21.72 -2.80 -1.89
N ARG A 36 -20.43 -2.58 -1.59
CA ARG A 36 -19.56 -1.69 -2.37
C ARG A 36 -19.42 -2.17 -3.82
N ALA A 37 -19.20 -3.47 -4.04
CA ALA A 37 -19.15 -4.05 -5.38
C ALA A 37 -20.48 -3.88 -6.14
N ARG A 38 -21.61 -4.08 -5.47
CA ARG A 38 -22.94 -3.85 -6.05
C ARG A 38 -23.15 -2.38 -6.42
N MET A 39 -22.71 -1.46 -5.58
CA MET A 39 -22.73 -0.02 -5.90
C MET A 39 -21.96 0.25 -7.19
N LEU A 40 -20.72 -0.24 -7.31
CA LEU A 40 -19.89 -0.02 -8.51
C LEU A 40 -20.56 -0.58 -9.77
N ALA A 41 -21.16 -1.78 -9.68
CA ALA A 41 -21.91 -2.37 -10.79
C ALA A 41 -23.18 -1.57 -11.16
N THR A 42 -23.81 -0.92 -10.18
CA THR A 42 -25.04 -0.12 -10.35
C THR A 42 -24.75 1.25 -10.97
N VAL A 43 -23.68 1.91 -10.54
CA VAL A 43 -23.28 3.24 -11.04
C VAL A 43 -22.70 3.11 -12.45
N GLY A 44 -21.95 2.04 -12.73
CA GLY A 44 -21.29 1.81 -14.01
C GLY A 44 -19.92 2.49 -14.10
N ARG A 45 -19.25 2.35 -15.26
CA ARG A 45 -17.94 2.96 -15.53
C ARG A 45 -18.11 4.20 -16.42
N GLY A 46 -17.62 5.35 -15.97
CA GLY A 46 -17.61 6.59 -16.74
C GLY A 46 -17.49 7.82 -15.83
N ASP A 47 -16.96 8.92 -16.36
CA ASP A 47 -16.69 10.14 -15.60
C ASP A 47 -17.97 10.90 -15.20
N HIS A 48 -19.07 10.64 -15.92
CA HIS A 48 -20.38 11.27 -15.69
C HIS A 48 -21.52 10.24 -15.72
N PRO A 49 -21.67 9.40 -14.68
CA PRO A 49 -22.76 8.44 -14.62
C PRO A 49 -24.14 9.13 -14.59
N PRO A 50 -25.21 8.48 -15.11
CA PRO A 50 -26.56 9.03 -15.04
C PRO A 50 -27.01 9.27 -13.60
N LEU A 51 -27.77 10.35 -13.36
CA LEU A 51 -28.25 10.73 -12.02
C LEU A 51 -29.03 9.60 -11.33
N ASP A 52 -29.89 8.88 -12.05
CA ASP A 52 -30.63 7.74 -11.51
C ASP A 52 -29.71 6.62 -11.00
N SER A 53 -28.60 6.36 -11.72
CA SER A 53 -27.62 5.36 -11.32
C SER A 53 -26.82 5.83 -10.10
N LEU A 54 -26.47 7.12 -10.04
CA LEU A 54 -25.84 7.73 -8.86
C LEU A 54 -26.75 7.63 -7.63
N GLN A 55 -28.05 7.97 -7.76
CA GLN A 55 -29.02 7.88 -6.68
C GLN A 55 -29.20 6.45 -6.16
N LYS A 56 -29.26 5.47 -7.06
CA LYS A 56 -29.28 4.04 -6.69
C LYS A 56 -27.99 3.64 -5.95
N GLY A 57 -26.83 4.06 -6.44
CA GLY A 57 -25.53 3.83 -5.79
C GLY A 57 -25.47 4.42 -4.38
N ILE A 58 -25.91 5.67 -4.21
CA ILE A 58 -26.03 6.36 -2.91
C ILE A 58 -26.90 5.53 -1.96
N GLY A 59 -28.08 5.09 -2.40
CA GLY A 59 -28.99 4.28 -1.59
C GLY A 59 -28.38 2.94 -1.15
N ILE A 60 -27.58 2.30 -2.01
CA ILE A 60 -26.84 1.08 -1.67
C ILE A 60 -25.84 1.35 -0.53
N LEU A 61 -25.03 2.39 -0.65
CA LEU A 61 -24.01 2.71 0.36
C LEU A 61 -24.62 3.19 1.68
N GLN A 62 -25.71 3.96 1.63
CA GLN A 62 -26.45 4.35 2.83
C GLN A 62 -27.01 3.13 3.58
N LYS A 63 -27.55 2.14 2.85
CA LYS A 63 -27.99 0.87 3.46
C LYS A 63 -26.82 0.08 4.06
N ALA A 64 -25.67 0.08 3.40
CA ALA A 64 -24.46 -0.57 3.91
C ALA A 64 -23.96 0.11 5.21
N LEU A 65 -23.97 1.43 5.27
CA LEU A 65 -23.64 2.18 6.49
C LEU A 65 -24.67 1.94 7.60
N GLY A 66 -25.96 1.84 7.26
CA GLY A 66 -26.99 1.45 8.23
C GLY A 66 -26.80 0.03 8.79
N TYR A 67 -26.26 -0.90 8.00
CA TYR A 67 -25.82 -2.20 8.51
C TYR A 67 -24.62 -2.07 9.46
N TYR A 68 -23.62 -1.27 9.08
CA TYR A 68 -22.44 -1.05 9.93
C TYR A 68 -22.77 -0.41 11.28
N GLN A 69 -23.73 0.50 11.32
CA GLN A 69 -24.15 1.23 12.54
C GLN A 69 -24.88 0.35 13.57
N ARG A 70 -25.14 -0.93 13.26
CA ARG A 70 -25.73 -1.85 14.24
C ARG A 70 -24.75 -2.08 15.39
N PRO A 71 -25.19 -2.07 16.66
CA PRO A 71 -24.31 -2.19 17.81
C PRO A 71 -23.38 -3.41 17.76
N GLU A 72 -23.89 -4.55 17.29
CA GLU A 72 -23.12 -5.78 17.13
C GLU A 72 -22.01 -5.69 16.07
N VAL A 73 -22.19 -4.84 15.04
CA VAL A 73 -21.17 -4.62 14.00
C VAL A 73 -20.15 -3.58 14.45
N THR A 74 -20.60 -2.48 15.07
CA THR A 74 -19.67 -1.47 15.59
C THR A 74 -18.77 -2.03 16.68
N ALA A 75 -19.28 -2.91 17.55
CA ALA A 75 -18.48 -3.60 18.56
C ALA A 75 -17.37 -4.47 17.94
N LEU A 76 -17.66 -5.15 16.82
CA LEU A 76 -16.64 -5.91 16.08
C LEU A 76 -15.58 -4.98 15.44
N ALA A 77 -15.98 -3.80 14.99
CA ALA A 77 -15.09 -2.84 14.36
C ALA A 77 -14.08 -2.19 15.33
N GLU A 78 -14.35 -2.19 16.64
CA GLU A 78 -13.40 -1.70 17.65
C GLU A 78 -12.10 -2.51 17.68
N THR A 79 -12.18 -3.81 17.37
CA THR A 79 -11.03 -4.72 17.35
C THR A 79 -10.59 -5.13 15.94
N SER A 80 -11.44 -4.92 14.93
CA SER A 80 -11.12 -5.22 13.53
C SER A 80 -10.79 -3.97 12.71
N ARG A 81 -9.50 -3.74 12.47
CA ARG A 81 -9.01 -2.64 11.62
C ARG A 81 -9.52 -2.74 10.18
N SER A 82 -9.64 -3.96 9.63
CA SER A 82 -10.12 -4.18 8.26
C SER A 82 -11.59 -3.79 8.10
N LEU A 83 -12.44 -4.19 9.06
CA LEU A 83 -13.86 -3.83 9.08
C LEU A 83 -14.05 -2.32 9.20
N TYR A 84 -13.31 -1.67 10.10
CA TYR A 84 -13.33 -0.21 10.23
C TYR A 84 -12.89 0.48 8.93
N ALA A 85 -11.76 0.05 8.34
CA ALA A 85 -11.25 0.63 7.11
C ALA A 85 -12.25 0.50 5.95
N ARG A 86 -12.95 -0.63 5.84
CA ARG A 86 -13.98 -0.85 4.81
C ARG A 86 -15.16 0.11 4.95
N GLN A 87 -15.56 0.46 6.17
CA GLN A 87 -16.59 1.47 6.37
C GLN A 87 -16.10 2.87 5.97
N SER A 88 -14.84 3.20 6.24
CA SER A 88 -14.25 4.46 5.78
C SER A 88 -14.21 4.55 4.25
N ASP A 89 -13.89 3.45 3.55
CA ASP A 89 -13.95 3.39 2.08
C ASP A 89 -15.37 3.70 1.58
N ILE A 90 -16.38 3.13 2.22
CA ILE A 90 -17.80 3.34 1.86
C ILE A 90 -18.22 4.80 2.08
N LEU A 91 -17.78 5.44 3.18
CA LEU A 91 -18.06 6.86 3.40
C LEU A 91 -17.41 7.73 2.32
N PHE A 92 -16.18 7.42 1.92
CA PHE A 92 -15.51 8.16 0.86
C PHE A 92 -16.22 8.01 -0.49
N ASP A 93 -16.54 6.78 -0.90
CA ASP A 93 -17.32 6.50 -2.11
C ASP A 93 -18.68 7.23 -2.08
N LEU A 94 -19.39 7.19 -0.94
CA LEU A 94 -20.67 7.85 -0.78
C LEU A 94 -20.56 9.37 -0.95
N ALA A 95 -19.54 10.00 -0.36
CA ALA A 95 -19.30 11.43 -0.53
C ALA A 95 -19.03 11.77 -2.00
N GLN A 96 -18.24 10.96 -2.72
CA GLN A 96 -17.99 11.15 -4.15
C GLN A 96 -19.28 11.07 -4.97
N LEU A 97 -20.11 10.03 -4.76
CA LEU A 97 -21.39 9.90 -5.47
C LEU A 97 -22.35 11.06 -5.17
N GLN A 98 -22.42 11.51 -3.91
CA GLN A 98 -23.21 12.68 -3.53
C GLN A 98 -22.71 13.96 -4.22
N GLY A 99 -21.40 14.14 -4.32
CA GLY A 99 -20.80 15.24 -5.08
C GLY A 99 -21.14 15.20 -6.56
N MET A 100 -21.03 14.02 -7.20
CA MET A 100 -21.40 13.81 -8.60
C MET A 100 -22.90 14.03 -8.85
N ALA A 101 -23.74 13.75 -7.86
CA ALA A 101 -25.20 13.96 -7.91
C ALA A 101 -25.64 15.39 -7.53
N ASP A 102 -24.70 16.35 -7.45
CA ASP A 102 -24.93 17.75 -7.07
C ASP A 102 -25.56 17.92 -5.67
N GLN A 103 -25.11 17.12 -4.70
CA GLN A 103 -25.57 17.14 -3.30
C GLN A 103 -24.42 17.53 -2.33
N PRO A 104 -23.88 18.76 -2.41
CA PRO A 104 -22.67 19.15 -1.69
C PRO A 104 -22.83 19.14 -0.17
N ALA A 105 -24.01 19.50 0.37
CA ALA A 105 -24.27 19.46 1.81
C ALA A 105 -24.29 18.02 2.36
N ALA A 106 -24.84 17.07 1.58
CA ALA A 106 -24.84 15.66 1.95
C ALA A 106 -23.42 15.08 1.90
N ALA A 107 -22.67 15.38 0.84
CA ALA A 107 -21.26 15.01 0.71
C ALA A 107 -20.43 15.56 1.88
N ALA A 108 -20.60 16.82 2.26
CA ALA A 108 -19.89 17.42 3.39
C ALA A 108 -20.25 16.75 4.73
N ALA A 109 -21.52 16.39 4.95
CA ALA A 109 -21.93 15.63 6.13
C ALA A 109 -21.29 14.23 6.18
N THR A 110 -21.23 13.53 5.05
CA THR A 110 -20.56 12.22 4.93
C THR A 110 -19.06 12.35 5.19
N LEU A 111 -18.40 13.37 4.63
CA LEU A 111 -16.97 13.63 4.89
C LEU A 111 -16.70 13.92 6.37
N ARG A 112 -17.57 14.66 7.07
CA ARG A 112 -17.41 14.86 8.52
C ARG A 112 -17.45 13.55 9.32
N GLN A 113 -18.19 12.55 8.87
CA GLN A 113 -18.18 11.20 9.48
C GLN A 113 -16.88 10.45 9.15
N LEU A 114 -16.30 10.67 7.97
CA LEU A 114 -15.06 10.03 7.52
C LEU A 114 -13.83 10.62 8.21
N LEU A 115 -13.81 11.93 8.48
CA LEU A 115 -12.66 12.65 9.03
C LEU A 115 -12.51 12.48 10.55
N VAL A 116 -12.57 11.23 11.00
CA VAL A 116 -12.22 10.81 12.35
C VAL A 116 -10.74 10.40 12.41
N PRO A 117 -10.03 10.59 13.55
CA PRO A 117 -8.57 10.53 13.59
C PRO A 117 -7.95 9.22 13.09
N ALA A 118 -8.64 8.09 13.23
CA ALA A 118 -8.06 6.76 13.00
C ALA A 118 -7.62 6.50 11.55
N PHE A 119 -8.20 7.17 10.54
CA PHE A 119 -7.83 6.96 9.13
C PHE A 119 -7.96 8.22 8.27
N ALA A 120 -8.20 9.40 8.87
CA ALA A 120 -8.38 10.65 8.14
C ALA A 120 -7.24 10.95 7.15
N GLY A 121 -5.98 10.69 7.55
CA GLY A 121 -4.81 10.91 6.71
C GLY A 121 -4.82 10.12 5.39
N VAL A 122 -5.46 8.95 5.34
CA VAL A 122 -5.54 8.12 4.13
C VAL A 122 -6.36 8.79 3.03
N TYR A 123 -7.45 9.47 3.43
CA TYR A 123 -8.40 10.10 2.49
C TYR A 123 -8.09 11.57 2.23
N SER A 124 -7.13 12.17 2.95
CA SER A 124 -6.86 13.61 2.91
C SER A 124 -6.61 14.13 1.49
N GLN A 125 -5.76 13.43 0.75
CA GLN A 125 -5.38 13.79 -0.60
C GLN A 125 -6.55 13.58 -1.57
N GLY A 126 -7.24 12.44 -1.47
CA GLY A 126 -8.42 12.15 -2.29
C GLY A 126 -9.50 13.20 -2.11
N ILE A 127 -9.82 13.56 -0.86
CA ILE A 127 -10.80 14.61 -0.55
C ILE A 127 -10.39 15.97 -1.13
N ARG A 128 -9.09 16.29 -1.24
CA ARG A 128 -8.60 17.55 -1.81
C ARG A 128 -8.65 17.60 -3.32
N THR A 129 -8.23 16.52 -3.98
CA THR A 129 -8.03 16.51 -5.44
C THR A 129 -9.27 16.10 -6.20
N GLU A 130 -10.20 15.38 -5.57
CA GLU A 130 -11.41 14.89 -6.21
C GLU A 130 -12.30 16.04 -6.68
N PRO A 131 -12.58 16.16 -8.00
CA PRO A 131 -13.39 17.26 -8.54
C PRO A 131 -14.83 17.25 -8.03
N SER A 132 -15.44 16.07 -7.90
CA SER A 132 -16.84 15.93 -7.42
C SER A 132 -17.06 16.48 -6.01
N LEU A 133 -16.00 16.55 -5.20
CA LEU A 133 -16.04 17.06 -3.82
C LEU A 133 -15.76 18.57 -3.71
N ALA A 134 -15.54 19.29 -4.81
CA ALA A 134 -15.16 20.71 -4.78
C ALA A 134 -16.15 21.62 -4.04
N ALA A 135 -17.45 21.42 -4.28
CA ALA A 135 -18.50 22.18 -3.61
C ALA A 135 -18.63 21.78 -2.12
N ALA A 136 -18.50 20.49 -1.80
CA ALA A 136 -18.55 20.00 -0.42
C ALA A 136 -17.42 20.57 0.45
N ARG A 137 -16.21 20.77 -0.11
CA ARG A 137 -15.07 21.38 0.59
C ARG A 137 -15.31 22.81 1.08
N GLN A 138 -16.31 23.50 0.54
CA GLN A 138 -16.68 24.86 0.96
C GLN A 138 -17.60 24.89 2.19
N ASP A 139 -18.07 23.73 2.67
CA ASP A 139 -18.92 23.64 3.86
C ASP A 139 -18.17 24.17 5.11
N PRO A 140 -18.72 25.17 5.83
CA PRO A 140 -18.06 25.77 6.99
C PRO A 140 -17.75 24.78 8.13
N ALA A 141 -18.55 23.74 8.30
CA ALA A 141 -18.35 22.73 9.33
C ALA A 141 -17.28 21.70 8.93
N LEU A 142 -17.03 21.52 7.64
CA LEU A 142 -15.98 20.64 7.13
C LEU A 142 -14.60 21.31 7.14
N LYS A 143 -14.55 22.63 6.86
CA LYS A 143 -13.32 23.42 6.78
C LYS A 143 -12.32 23.18 7.93
N PRO A 144 -12.68 23.30 9.24
CA PRO A 144 -11.72 23.10 10.32
C PRO A 144 -11.17 21.67 10.39
N LEU A 145 -11.94 20.66 9.97
CA LEU A 145 -11.46 19.27 9.91
C LEU A 145 -10.41 19.10 8.81
N LEU A 146 -10.66 19.71 7.64
CA LEU A 146 -9.70 19.71 6.54
C LEU A 146 -8.42 20.45 6.89
N GLU A 147 -8.51 21.59 7.59
CA GLU A 147 -7.35 22.35 8.07
C GLU A 147 -6.53 21.54 9.09
N ARG A 148 -7.19 20.87 10.03
CA ARG A 148 -6.52 19.97 10.99
C ARG A 148 -5.81 18.80 10.31
N MET A 149 -6.38 18.26 9.24
CA MET A 149 -5.71 17.21 8.47
C MET A 149 -4.56 17.76 7.63
N GLN A 150 -4.73 18.95 7.06
CA GLN A 150 -3.69 19.62 6.29
C GLN A 150 -2.46 19.90 7.16
N SER A 151 -2.64 20.26 8.43
CA SER A 151 -1.50 20.48 9.32
C SER A 151 -0.69 19.20 9.54
N VAL A 152 -1.35 18.04 9.67
CA VAL A 152 -0.68 16.73 9.73
C VAL A 152 0.05 16.44 8.42
N ASP A 153 -0.61 16.61 7.27
CA ASP A 153 0.02 16.37 5.97
C ASP A 153 1.19 17.31 5.71
N ASN A 154 1.15 18.55 6.19
CA ASN A 154 2.26 19.49 6.04
C ASN A 154 3.51 19.02 6.80
N VAL A 155 3.36 18.27 7.88
CA VAL A 155 4.47 17.68 8.62
C VAL A 155 5.10 16.53 7.83
N PHE A 156 4.29 15.58 7.35
CA PHE A 156 4.80 14.36 6.72
C PHE A 156 5.11 14.50 5.22
N ASN A 157 4.38 15.36 4.52
CA ASN A 157 4.41 15.55 3.07
C ASN A 157 4.80 16.99 2.67
N SER A 158 5.65 17.64 3.48
CA SER A 158 6.15 18.99 3.16
C SER A 158 6.82 19.04 1.79
N LYS A 159 6.45 20.05 0.99
CA LYS A 159 7.10 20.31 -0.30
C LYS A 159 8.55 20.80 -0.16
N ALA A 160 8.98 21.21 1.04
CA ALA A 160 10.34 21.69 1.28
C ALA A 160 11.41 20.62 1.00
N LEU A 161 11.07 19.34 1.15
CA LEU A 161 11.94 18.21 0.85
C LEU A 161 11.62 17.54 -0.49
N ALA A 162 10.68 18.10 -1.28
CA ALA A 162 10.37 17.63 -2.62
C ALA A 162 11.35 18.23 -3.65
N THR A 163 12.65 18.05 -3.39
CA THR A 163 13.72 18.58 -4.24
C THR A 163 13.62 17.99 -5.65
N PRO A 164 13.58 18.82 -6.72
CA PRO A 164 13.62 18.33 -8.08
C PRO A 164 14.95 17.62 -8.36
N TYR A 165 14.97 16.71 -9.34
CA TYR A 165 16.20 16.01 -9.68
C TYR A 165 17.33 16.99 -10.03
N GLN A 166 18.49 16.78 -9.42
CA GLN A 166 19.76 17.41 -9.79
C GLN A 166 20.80 16.31 -10.01
N PRO A 167 21.80 16.49 -10.88
CA PRO A 167 22.86 15.50 -11.08
C PRO A 167 23.62 15.17 -9.79
N ASN A 168 23.75 16.14 -8.89
CA ASN A 168 24.32 15.97 -7.56
C ASN A 168 23.56 16.85 -6.56
N LEU A 169 22.86 16.23 -5.61
CA LEU A 169 22.16 16.93 -4.53
C LEU A 169 23.13 17.63 -3.57
N SER A 170 22.66 18.68 -2.89
CA SER A 170 23.43 19.32 -1.83
C SER A 170 23.64 18.38 -0.63
N ALA A 171 24.66 18.64 0.19
CA ALA A 171 24.90 17.87 1.42
C ALA A 171 23.69 17.90 2.36
N ALA A 172 23.02 19.05 2.49
CA ALA A 172 21.83 19.20 3.33
C ALA A 172 20.67 18.33 2.86
N GLU A 173 20.40 18.26 1.55
CA GLU A 173 19.33 17.44 0.98
C GLU A 173 19.62 15.93 1.11
N LYS A 174 20.90 15.54 0.96
CA LYS A 174 21.34 14.15 1.17
C LYS A 174 21.18 13.72 2.62
N VAL A 175 21.52 14.60 3.57
CA VAL A 175 21.30 14.35 5.01
C VAL A 175 19.81 14.29 5.30
N ALA A 176 19.01 15.24 4.80
CA ALA A 176 17.57 15.26 5.03
C ALA A 176 16.88 13.99 4.51
N GLY A 177 17.26 13.51 3.32
CA GLY A 177 16.70 12.28 2.77
C GLY A 177 17.10 11.02 3.55
N LEU A 178 18.36 10.90 3.97
CA LEU A 178 18.80 9.81 4.85
C LEU A 178 18.07 9.84 6.20
N SER A 179 17.97 11.02 6.84
CA SER A 179 17.27 11.19 8.12
C SER A 179 15.80 10.80 8.02
N LYS A 180 15.12 11.20 6.94
CA LYS A 180 13.74 10.80 6.70
C LYS A 180 13.61 9.28 6.60
N LEU A 181 14.45 8.64 5.77
CA LEU A 181 14.44 7.19 5.62
C LEU A 181 14.72 6.46 6.95
N TRP A 182 15.71 6.91 7.72
CA TRP A 182 15.99 6.38 9.05
C TRP A 182 14.77 6.47 9.98
N GLU A 183 14.12 7.63 10.04
CA GLU A 183 12.95 7.85 10.89
C GLU A 183 11.73 7.03 10.45
N GLU A 184 11.45 6.98 9.14
CA GLU A 184 10.34 6.22 8.56
C GLU A 184 10.47 4.72 8.88
N ALA A 185 11.67 4.15 8.74
CA ALA A 185 11.91 2.77 9.15
C ALA A 185 11.71 2.61 10.66
N LYS A 186 12.28 3.50 11.49
CA LYS A 186 12.22 3.43 12.95
C LYS A 186 10.79 3.33 13.50
N TYR A 187 9.84 4.04 12.90
CA TYR A 187 8.45 4.04 13.34
C TYR A 187 7.55 3.05 12.62
N ASN A 188 7.87 2.64 11.38
CA ASN A 188 6.95 1.87 10.54
C ASN A 188 7.45 0.48 10.14
N PHE A 189 8.74 0.19 10.27
CA PHE A 189 9.26 -1.15 9.98
C PHE A 189 8.85 -2.12 11.09
N ALA A 190 8.11 -3.17 10.71
CA ALA A 190 7.45 -4.07 11.65
C ALA A 190 8.37 -5.13 12.29
N TYR A 191 9.55 -5.37 11.72
CA TYR A 191 10.34 -6.59 11.98
C TYR A 191 11.73 -6.33 12.56
N PHE A 192 11.93 -5.23 13.31
CA PHE A 192 13.21 -5.00 14.00
C PHE A 192 13.53 -6.08 15.04
N ASP A 193 12.51 -6.74 15.59
CA ASP A 193 12.64 -7.90 16.49
C ASP A 193 13.31 -9.11 15.82
N HIS A 194 13.32 -9.18 14.49
CA HIS A 194 14.02 -10.21 13.73
C HIS A 194 15.51 -9.89 13.50
N LEU A 195 16.00 -8.73 13.97
CA LEU A 195 17.37 -8.25 13.80
C LEU A 195 18.10 -8.13 15.15
N PRO A 196 18.42 -9.26 15.83
CA PRO A 196 19.01 -9.22 17.16
C PRO A 196 20.39 -8.54 17.16
N GLY A 197 20.56 -7.55 18.04
CA GLY A 197 21.80 -6.79 18.16
C GLY A 197 22.00 -5.73 17.06
N PHE A 198 21.01 -5.52 16.19
CA PHE A 198 21.06 -4.50 15.16
C PHE A 198 20.80 -3.11 15.75
N ASP A 199 21.78 -2.21 15.60
CA ASP A 199 21.69 -0.83 16.06
C ASP A 199 21.41 0.09 14.88
N TRP A 200 20.12 0.39 14.68
CA TRP A 200 19.65 1.24 13.58
C TRP A 200 20.16 2.68 13.68
N ASP A 201 20.27 3.22 14.90
CA ASP A 201 20.73 4.59 15.13
C ASP A 201 22.24 4.70 14.87
N LYS A 202 23.03 3.70 15.28
CA LYS A 202 24.45 3.61 14.94
C LYS A 202 24.65 3.51 13.43
N LEU A 203 23.88 2.66 12.73
CA LEU A 203 24.00 2.54 11.28
C LEU A 203 23.71 3.88 10.58
N TYR A 204 22.69 4.61 11.04
CA TYR A 204 22.39 5.95 10.54
C TYR A 204 23.57 6.92 10.73
N LEU A 205 24.17 6.96 11.93
CA LEU A 205 25.35 7.79 12.20
C LEU A 205 26.54 7.43 11.30
N ASP A 206 26.76 6.14 11.06
CA ASP A 206 27.83 5.64 10.17
C ASP A 206 27.57 6.03 8.69
N TYR A 207 26.31 6.22 8.28
CA TYR A 207 25.93 6.61 6.92
C TYR A 207 25.91 8.12 6.67
N LEU A 208 25.76 8.95 7.70
CA LEU A 208 25.79 10.42 7.59
C LEU A 208 27.01 10.96 6.82
N PRO A 209 28.27 10.62 7.17
CA PRO A 209 29.42 11.11 6.41
C PRO A 209 29.48 10.50 5.00
N ARG A 210 29.00 9.27 4.81
CA ARG A 210 29.02 8.56 3.53
C ARG A 210 28.08 9.20 2.51
N VAL A 211 26.85 9.56 2.91
CA VAL A 211 25.91 10.23 2.00
C VAL A 211 26.42 11.60 1.59
N GLN A 212 26.99 12.37 2.53
CA GLN A 212 27.56 13.69 2.25
C GLN A 212 28.72 13.64 1.26
N ALA A 213 29.55 12.59 1.31
CA ALA A 213 30.71 12.41 0.45
C ALA A 213 30.37 11.97 -0.99
N THR A 214 29.13 11.60 -1.29
CA THR A 214 28.75 11.16 -2.64
C THR A 214 28.86 12.31 -3.64
N THR A 215 29.30 12.02 -4.86
CA THR A 215 29.53 13.03 -5.91
C THR A 215 28.42 13.10 -6.96
N SER A 216 27.38 12.28 -6.83
CA SER A 216 26.23 12.28 -7.71
C SER A 216 24.97 11.78 -6.98
N THR A 217 23.81 12.12 -7.52
CA THR A 217 22.50 11.64 -7.03
C THR A 217 22.35 10.14 -7.21
N LEU A 218 22.94 9.55 -8.26
CA LEU A 218 22.97 8.11 -8.45
C LEU A 218 23.77 7.41 -7.34
N ALA A 219 24.98 7.91 -7.04
CA ALA A 219 25.81 7.34 -5.97
C ALA A 219 25.14 7.47 -4.59
N TYR A 220 24.52 8.63 -4.32
CA TYR A 220 23.68 8.84 -3.14
C TYR A 220 22.53 7.84 -3.06
N PHE A 221 21.77 7.69 -4.15
CA PHE A 221 20.63 6.78 -4.20
C PHE A 221 21.04 5.32 -3.96
N ARG A 222 22.12 4.85 -4.61
CA ARG A 222 22.67 3.50 -4.40
C ARG A 222 23.08 3.29 -2.94
N LEU A 223 23.67 4.30 -2.30
CA LEU A 223 24.01 4.23 -0.88
C LEU A 223 22.77 4.13 0.02
N LEU A 224 21.67 4.83 -0.31
CA LEU A 224 20.40 4.65 0.39
C LEU A 224 19.81 3.25 0.20
N GLN A 225 19.93 2.65 -0.98
CA GLN A 225 19.53 1.26 -1.20
C GLN A 225 20.32 0.30 -0.30
N THR A 226 21.65 0.47 -0.21
CA THR A 226 22.48 -0.34 0.70
C THR A 226 22.12 -0.11 2.17
N PHE A 227 21.76 1.12 2.57
CA PHE A 227 21.29 1.42 3.92
C PHE A 227 20.02 0.62 4.26
N TYR A 228 19.02 0.62 3.36
CA TYR A 228 17.78 -0.13 3.55
C TYR A 228 17.95 -1.64 3.41
N ALA A 229 18.91 -2.11 2.62
CA ALA A 229 19.21 -3.53 2.50
C ALA A 229 19.67 -4.15 3.84
N GLN A 230 20.15 -3.35 4.80
CA GLN A 230 20.48 -3.82 6.16
C GLN A 230 19.24 -4.22 6.97
N LEU A 231 18.03 -3.89 6.52
CA LEU A 231 16.79 -4.34 7.16
C LEU A 231 16.42 -5.78 6.79
N HIS A 232 17.12 -6.38 5.81
CA HIS A 232 16.95 -7.77 5.40
C HIS A 232 15.48 -8.18 5.15
N ASP A 233 14.73 -7.30 4.48
CA ASP A 233 13.31 -7.51 4.18
C ASP A 233 13.00 -7.30 2.69
N GLY A 234 12.38 -8.30 2.07
CA GLY A 234 12.10 -8.30 0.63
C GLY A 234 11.02 -7.31 0.19
N HIS A 235 10.29 -6.70 1.14
CA HIS A 235 9.24 -5.71 0.89
C HIS A 235 9.67 -4.28 1.28
N THR A 236 10.90 -4.11 1.76
CA THR A 236 11.45 -2.85 2.22
C THR A 236 12.61 -2.43 1.32
N GLY A 237 12.54 -1.23 0.74
CA GLY A 237 13.55 -0.76 -0.21
C GLY A 237 13.40 0.71 -0.57
N VAL A 238 14.31 1.17 -1.43
CA VAL A 238 14.31 2.53 -1.98
C VAL A 238 14.23 2.43 -3.50
N TRP A 239 13.23 3.08 -4.09
CA TRP A 239 12.91 3.02 -5.52
C TRP A 239 12.92 4.41 -6.15
N ALA A 240 13.43 4.50 -7.37
CA ALA A 240 13.26 5.69 -8.20
C ALA A 240 11.94 5.57 -8.96
N LYS A 241 11.04 6.55 -8.82
CA LYS A 241 9.71 6.45 -9.46
C LYS A 241 9.72 6.79 -10.95
N ALA A 242 10.45 7.83 -11.34
CA ALA A 242 10.49 8.33 -12.71
C ALA A 242 11.68 9.28 -12.94
N GLY A 243 11.89 9.64 -14.21
CA GLY A 243 12.84 10.67 -14.64
C GLY A 243 14.30 10.18 -14.69
N PRO A 244 15.26 11.10 -14.78
CA PRO A 244 16.65 10.76 -15.11
C PRO A 244 17.30 9.72 -14.18
N LEU A 245 16.93 9.74 -12.89
CA LEU A 245 17.41 8.75 -11.93
C LEU A 245 16.87 7.35 -12.22
N ALA A 246 15.57 7.23 -12.53
CA ALA A 246 14.96 5.95 -12.87
C ALA A 246 15.53 5.41 -14.19
N ASP A 247 15.71 6.27 -15.19
CA ASP A 247 16.31 5.91 -16.48
C ASP A 247 17.75 5.37 -16.30
N SER A 248 18.49 5.91 -15.31
CA SER A 248 19.85 5.46 -14.98
C SER A 248 19.91 4.15 -14.20
N ILE A 249 18.80 3.67 -13.63
CA ILE A 249 18.75 2.51 -12.72
C ILE A 249 18.03 1.31 -13.36
N TYR A 250 17.06 1.56 -14.23
CA TYR A 250 16.19 0.54 -14.83
C TYR A 250 16.36 0.45 -16.36
N GLY A 251 17.46 0.99 -16.89
CA GLY A 251 17.76 1.10 -18.33
C GLY A 251 18.27 -0.17 -19.00
N GLY A 252 18.09 -1.32 -18.36
CA GLY A 252 18.58 -2.62 -18.78
C GLY A 252 18.07 -3.17 -20.13
N PRO A 253 18.85 -4.03 -20.82
CA PRO A 253 18.37 -4.75 -22.00
C PRO A 253 17.14 -5.63 -21.66
N PRO A 254 16.26 -5.91 -22.63
CA PRO A 254 15.02 -6.65 -22.44
C PRO A 254 15.28 -8.18 -22.36
N LEU A 255 16.18 -8.55 -21.46
CA LEU A 255 16.67 -9.88 -21.16
C LEU A 255 16.38 -10.19 -19.68
N ARG A 256 16.27 -11.47 -19.33
CA ARG A 256 16.30 -11.90 -17.92
C ARG A 256 17.23 -13.06 -17.72
N ALA A 257 17.99 -13.01 -16.63
CA ALA A 257 18.89 -14.08 -16.22
C ALA A 257 18.44 -14.73 -14.90
N HIS A 258 18.88 -15.96 -14.66
CA HIS A 258 18.63 -16.70 -13.42
C HIS A 258 19.94 -17.32 -12.95
N LEU A 259 20.14 -17.37 -11.63
CA LEU A 259 21.21 -18.16 -11.04
C LEU A 259 20.75 -19.62 -10.96
N VAL A 260 21.50 -20.53 -11.58
CA VAL A 260 21.25 -21.98 -11.58
C VAL A 260 22.57 -22.69 -11.29
N GLU A 261 22.66 -23.37 -10.14
CA GLU A 261 23.86 -24.11 -9.73
C GLU A 261 25.15 -23.27 -9.79
N GLY A 262 25.08 -22.01 -9.35
CA GLY A 262 26.23 -21.09 -9.37
C GLY A 262 26.55 -20.48 -10.74
N ARG A 263 25.73 -20.74 -11.77
CA ARG A 263 25.89 -20.20 -13.13
C ARG A 263 24.77 -19.23 -13.47
N VAL A 264 25.09 -18.17 -14.19
CA VAL A 264 24.11 -17.16 -14.61
C VAL A 264 23.60 -17.52 -15.99
N LEU A 265 22.37 -18.00 -16.07
CA LEU A 265 21.75 -18.45 -17.33
C LEU A 265 20.70 -17.47 -17.82
N LEU A 266 20.73 -17.18 -19.11
CA LEU A 266 19.71 -16.40 -19.79
C LEU A 266 18.39 -17.20 -19.80
N ARG A 267 17.35 -16.65 -19.17
CA ARG A 267 16.03 -17.28 -19.07
C ARG A 267 15.05 -16.78 -20.13
N ASP A 268 15.01 -15.47 -20.33
CA ASP A 268 14.07 -14.81 -21.23
C ASP A 268 14.78 -13.85 -22.18
N VAL A 269 14.38 -13.93 -23.45
CA VAL A 269 14.76 -12.98 -24.51
C VAL A 269 13.46 -12.44 -25.09
N ARG A 270 13.12 -11.18 -24.79
CA ARG A 270 11.78 -10.64 -25.01
C ARG A 270 11.45 -10.33 -26.47
N TYR A 271 12.45 -10.12 -27.32
CA TYR A 271 12.25 -9.73 -28.71
C TYR A 271 12.93 -10.66 -29.71
N ASP A 272 12.26 -10.95 -30.82
CA ASP A 272 12.79 -11.79 -31.89
C ASP A 272 14.03 -11.21 -32.55
N SER A 273 14.15 -9.88 -32.60
CA SER A 273 15.35 -9.21 -33.11
C SER A 273 16.60 -9.61 -32.33
N LEU A 274 16.52 -9.72 -31.01
CA LEU A 274 17.62 -10.20 -30.16
C LEU A 274 17.86 -11.70 -30.33
N ARG A 275 16.80 -12.49 -30.53
CA ARG A 275 16.96 -13.93 -30.82
C ARG A 275 17.75 -14.17 -32.10
N ARG A 276 17.53 -13.33 -33.12
CA ARG A 276 18.26 -13.39 -34.40
C ARG A 276 19.74 -13.05 -34.28
N THR A 277 20.18 -12.39 -33.20
CA THR A 277 21.62 -12.19 -32.93
C THR A 277 22.27 -13.41 -32.26
N GLY A 278 21.51 -14.49 -32.03
CA GLY A 278 21.98 -15.70 -31.37
C GLY A 278 21.66 -15.76 -29.88
N LEU A 279 21.09 -14.70 -29.28
CA LEU A 279 20.68 -14.73 -27.87
C LEU A 279 19.44 -15.61 -27.69
N VAL A 280 19.63 -16.76 -27.05
CA VAL A 280 18.54 -17.70 -26.77
C VAL A 280 18.53 -18.11 -25.30
N PRO A 281 17.36 -18.45 -24.73
CA PRO A 281 17.30 -19.04 -23.40
C PRO A 281 18.23 -20.26 -23.25
N GLY A 282 18.89 -20.38 -22.10
CA GLY A 282 19.84 -21.44 -21.79
C GLY A 282 21.32 -21.05 -21.99
N LEU A 283 21.61 -19.93 -22.65
CA LEU A 283 22.98 -19.42 -22.75
C LEU A 283 23.49 -18.96 -21.38
N GLU A 284 24.77 -19.21 -21.11
CA GLU A 284 25.44 -18.73 -19.90
C GLU A 284 26.05 -17.34 -20.12
N ILE A 285 25.77 -16.43 -19.19
CA ILE A 285 26.45 -15.14 -19.07
C ILE A 285 27.72 -15.40 -18.25
N VAL A 286 28.84 -15.60 -18.93
CA VAL A 286 30.12 -15.93 -18.26
C VAL A 286 30.75 -14.68 -17.63
N GLN A 287 30.66 -13.54 -18.32
CA GLN A 287 31.26 -12.28 -17.88
C GLN A 287 30.38 -11.07 -18.24
N ILE A 288 30.48 -10.02 -17.41
CA ILE A 288 29.90 -8.69 -17.63
C ILE A 288 31.04 -7.68 -17.45
N ASP A 289 31.24 -6.80 -18.44
CA ASP A 289 32.32 -5.81 -18.45
C ASP A 289 33.73 -6.39 -18.16
N GLY A 290 33.98 -7.63 -18.63
CA GLY A 290 35.24 -8.34 -18.43
C GLY A 290 35.42 -9.01 -17.06
N GLU A 291 34.44 -8.89 -16.17
CA GLU A 291 34.41 -9.54 -14.84
C GLU A 291 33.52 -10.79 -14.85
N PRO A 292 33.88 -11.90 -14.16
CA PRO A 292 33.00 -13.05 -14.01
C PRO A 292 31.61 -12.65 -13.52
N ALA A 293 30.54 -13.13 -14.15
CA ALA A 293 29.19 -12.60 -13.93
C ALA A 293 28.71 -12.69 -12.47
N VAL A 294 29.06 -13.75 -11.75
CA VAL A 294 28.78 -13.90 -10.31
C VAL A 294 29.55 -12.88 -9.49
N ALA A 295 30.83 -12.67 -9.77
CA ALA A 295 31.65 -11.68 -9.07
C ALA A 295 31.13 -10.25 -9.32
N TYR A 296 30.77 -9.94 -10.57
CA TYR A 296 30.12 -8.68 -10.92
C TYR A 296 28.82 -8.49 -10.15
N ALA A 297 27.95 -9.51 -10.13
CA ALA A 297 26.68 -9.47 -9.42
C ALA A 297 26.87 -9.21 -7.92
N ASP A 298 27.80 -9.92 -7.28
CA ASP A 298 28.06 -9.79 -5.85
C ASP A 298 28.67 -8.44 -5.48
N ARG A 299 29.50 -7.85 -6.36
CA ARG A 299 30.15 -6.55 -6.14
C ARG A 299 29.25 -5.37 -6.49
N ALA A 300 28.54 -5.44 -7.61
CA ALA A 300 27.89 -4.30 -8.24
C ALA A 300 26.35 -4.30 -8.13
N VAL A 301 25.73 -5.42 -7.73
CA VAL A 301 24.26 -5.54 -7.74
C VAL A 301 23.72 -5.96 -6.37
N ARG A 302 24.27 -7.03 -5.79
CA ARG A 302 23.86 -7.60 -4.50
C ARG A 302 23.85 -6.60 -3.34
N PRO A 303 24.80 -5.65 -3.21
CA PRO A 303 24.82 -4.70 -2.09
C PRO A 303 23.62 -3.74 -2.05
N TYR A 304 22.81 -3.70 -3.11
CA TYR A 304 21.61 -2.87 -3.20
C TYR A 304 20.31 -3.67 -3.02
N GLN A 305 20.40 -4.99 -2.89
CA GLN A 305 19.23 -5.86 -2.78
C GLN A 305 18.89 -6.13 -1.31
N SER A 306 17.60 -6.03 -1.00
CA SER A 306 17.04 -6.42 0.29
C SER A 306 16.23 -7.71 0.12
N GLY A 307 16.29 -8.59 1.10
CA GLY A 307 15.55 -9.84 1.08
C GLY A 307 15.64 -10.60 2.39
N SER A 308 14.55 -11.28 2.76
CA SER A 308 14.45 -12.03 4.02
C SER A 308 15.14 -13.40 3.95
N THR A 309 15.56 -13.83 2.77
CA THR A 309 16.26 -15.11 2.55
C THR A 309 17.34 -14.95 1.48
N PRO A 310 18.41 -15.76 1.51
CA PRO A 310 19.42 -15.78 0.46
C PRO A 310 18.81 -16.01 -0.94
N GLN A 311 17.80 -16.87 -1.03
CA GLN A 311 17.11 -17.17 -2.30
C GLN A 311 16.39 -15.94 -2.84
N ASN A 312 15.72 -15.16 -1.97
CA ASN A 312 15.09 -13.92 -2.40
C ASN A 312 16.13 -12.89 -2.85
N VAL A 313 17.23 -12.74 -2.11
CA VAL A 313 18.34 -11.84 -2.50
C VAL A 313 18.95 -12.28 -3.84
N ASP A 314 19.10 -13.58 -4.09
CA ASP A 314 19.58 -14.11 -5.37
C ASP A 314 18.60 -13.79 -6.51
N VAL A 315 17.30 -13.97 -6.31
CA VAL A 315 16.30 -13.60 -7.33
C VAL A 315 16.36 -12.10 -7.64
N GLN A 316 16.41 -11.24 -6.61
CA GLN A 316 16.54 -9.80 -6.79
C GLN A 316 17.83 -9.43 -7.54
N THR A 317 18.94 -10.07 -7.16
CA THR A 317 20.26 -9.81 -7.75
C THR A 317 20.33 -10.28 -9.20
N TYR A 318 20.05 -11.55 -9.48
CA TYR A 318 20.31 -12.17 -10.79
C TYR A 318 19.17 -11.99 -11.79
N THR A 319 17.92 -11.92 -11.33
CA THR A 319 16.76 -11.86 -12.23
C THR A 319 16.27 -10.45 -12.50
N TYR A 320 16.29 -9.58 -11.49
CA TYR A 320 15.77 -8.22 -11.63
C TYR A 320 16.87 -7.16 -11.73
N GLY A 321 18.00 -7.34 -11.04
CA GLY A 321 19.05 -6.34 -10.94
C GLY A 321 20.21 -6.49 -11.93
N LEU A 322 20.60 -7.71 -12.30
CA LEU A 322 21.88 -7.97 -12.96
C LEU A 322 22.05 -7.28 -14.31
N LEU A 323 20.99 -7.25 -15.09
CA LEU A 323 20.95 -6.64 -16.42
C LEU A 323 20.07 -5.39 -16.41
N GLY A 324 19.92 -4.73 -15.25
CA GLY A 324 19.05 -3.57 -15.03
C GLY A 324 19.76 -2.23 -15.16
#